data_AF-A0A7H4LQH0-F1
#
_entry.id   AF-A0A7H4LQH0-F1
#
_cell.length_a   1.000
_cell.length_b   1.000
_cell.length_c   1.000
_cell.angle_alpha   90.00
_cell.angle_beta   90.00
_cell.angle_gamma   90.00
#
_symmetry.space_group_name_H-M   'P 1'
#
loop_
_entity.id
_entity.type
_entity.pdbx_description
1 polymer ?
#
loop_
_entity_poly.entity_id
_entity_poly.type
_entity_poly.pdbx_seq_one_letter_code
_entity_poly.pdbx_strand_id
1 'polypeptide(L)'
;MVLYMISFFQLPKGVLDRLDYFRSRFFWQGDSERKKYRLAKWSVVCRPKDQGGLCIHDLEVKNRALLGKWLFKLLTEHGVWTLLRRKYVGSKAVSQVYWKPGDSHFWAGLMATKKIFFRYGSFSIKDGSEIRFWEDKWLGNATLR
;
A
#
# COMPACT_ATOMS: atom_id res chain seq x y z
N MET A 1 -11.25 3.37 13.87
CA MET A 1 -11.74 2.13 13.23
C MET A 1 -11.49 2.07 11.71
N VAL A 2 -11.92 3.05 10.91
CA VAL A 2 -11.79 3.03 9.43
C VAL A 2 -10.33 2.97 8.96
N LEU A 3 -9.43 3.75 9.54
CA LEU A 3 -8.01 3.75 9.17
C LEU A 3 -7.35 2.37 9.38
N TYR A 4 -7.79 1.62 10.39
CA TYR A 4 -7.30 0.28 10.67
C TYR A 4 -7.71 -0.70 9.55
N MET A 5 -8.96 -0.63 9.11
CA MET A 5 -9.46 -1.47 8.00
C MET A 5 -8.73 -1.18 6.69
N ILE A 6 -8.51 0.10 6.38
CA ILE A 6 -7.73 0.53 5.21
C ILE A 6 -6.25 0.12 5.35
N SER A 7 -5.74 -0.07 6.55
CA SER A 7 -4.37 -0.52 6.76
C SER A 7 -4.21 -2.03 6.56
N PHE A 8 -5.21 -2.82 6.93
CA PHE A 8 -5.14 -4.28 6.89
C PHE A 8 -5.66 -4.89 5.58
N PHE A 9 -6.70 -4.32 4.99
CA PHE A 9 -7.34 -4.91 3.82
C PHE A 9 -7.03 -4.10 2.57
N GLN A 10 -6.72 -4.80 1.48
CA GLN A 10 -6.71 -4.18 0.17
C GLN A 10 -8.14 -3.81 -0.20
N LEU A 11 -8.37 -2.52 -0.47
CA LEU A 11 -9.70 -2.05 -0.80
C LEU A 11 -10.06 -2.42 -2.25
N PRO A 12 -11.20 -3.08 -2.49
CA PRO A 12 -11.72 -3.27 -3.83
C PRO A 12 -12.02 -1.92 -4.50
N LYS A 13 -11.84 -1.83 -5.82
CA LYS A 13 -12.09 -0.60 -6.60
C LYS A 13 -13.50 -0.05 -6.38
N GLY A 14 -14.52 -0.90 -6.39
CA GLY A 14 -15.90 -0.44 -6.14
C GLY A 14 -16.12 0.17 -4.74
N VAL A 15 -15.37 -0.29 -3.72
CA VAL A 15 -15.41 0.31 -2.38
C VAL A 15 -14.69 1.65 -2.38
N LEU A 16 -13.54 1.76 -3.06
CA LEU A 16 -12.82 3.02 -3.25
C LEU A 16 -13.70 4.06 -3.95
N ASP A 17 -14.33 3.69 -5.06
CA ASP A 17 -15.19 4.59 -5.84
C ASP A 17 -16.39 5.08 -5.00
N ARG A 18 -16.98 4.19 -4.19
CA ARG A 18 -18.08 4.54 -3.29
C ARG A 18 -17.63 5.47 -2.16
N LEU A 19 -16.44 5.24 -1.60
CA LEU A 19 -15.86 6.12 -0.58
C LEU A 19 -15.53 7.50 -1.18
N ASP A 20 -14.95 7.55 -2.38
CA ASP A 20 -14.65 8.80 -3.07
C ASP A 20 -15.91 9.54 -3.49
N TYR A 21 -16.99 8.83 -3.84
CA TYR A 21 -18.30 9.44 -4.04
C TYR A 21 -18.77 10.17 -2.77
N PHE A 22 -18.72 9.54 -1.60
CA PHE A 22 -19.13 10.18 -0.35
C PHE A 22 -18.20 11.33 0.06
N ARG A 23 -16.88 11.15 -0.07
CA ARG A 23 -15.88 12.19 0.24
C ARG A 23 -16.03 13.41 -0.67
N SER A 24 -16.18 13.20 -1.97
CA SER A 24 -16.39 14.28 -2.93
C SER A 24 -17.71 15.00 -2.70
N ARG A 25 -18.78 14.26 -2.39
CA ARG A 25 -20.08 14.85 -2.06
C ARG A 25 -19.99 15.71 -0.81
N PHE A 26 -19.39 15.18 0.27
CA PHE A 26 -19.16 15.92 1.50
C PHE A 26 -18.35 17.20 1.25
N PHE A 27 -17.26 17.11 0.48
CA PHE A 27 -16.39 18.24 0.19
C PHE A 27 -17.10 19.37 -0.59
N TRP A 28 -17.86 19.03 -1.63
CA TRP A 28 -18.52 20.03 -2.49
C TRP A 28 -19.87 20.50 -1.97
N GLN A 29 -20.66 19.63 -1.35
CA GLN A 29 -22.04 19.93 -0.96
C GLN A 29 -22.15 20.32 0.53
N GLY A 30 -21.24 19.83 1.38
CA GLY A 30 -21.37 19.96 2.83
C GLY A 30 -22.62 19.23 3.34
N ASP A 31 -23.28 19.80 4.34
CA ASP A 31 -24.48 19.25 4.98
C ASP A 31 -25.80 19.75 4.33
N SER A 32 -25.71 20.58 3.28
CA SER A 32 -26.91 21.08 2.61
C SER A 32 -27.48 20.04 1.65
N GLU A 33 -28.78 19.78 1.72
CA GLU A 33 -29.48 18.92 0.74
C GLU A 33 -29.44 19.45 -0.70
N ARG A 34 -29.10 20.73 -0.88
CA ARG A 34 -28.99 21.36 -2.21
C ARG A 34 -27.71 20.92 -2.91
N LYS A 35 -27.86 20.41 -4.13
CA LYS A 35 -26.73 20.07 -5.01
C LYS A 35 -25.95 21.34 -5.37
N LYS A 36 -24.69 21.41 -4.94
CA LYS A 36 -23.71 22.42 -5.38
C LYS A 36 -22.92 21.93 -6.60
N TYR A 37 -22.48 22.87 -7.43
CA TYR A 37 -21.65 22.60 -8.60
C TYR A 37 -20.28 22.04 -8.19
N ARG A 38 -19.79 21.05 -8.93
CA ARG A 38 -18.43 20.51 -8.77
C ARG A 38 -17.50 21.30 -9.68
N LEU A 39 -16.64 22.13 -9.10
CA LEU A 39 -15.74 23.00 -9.86
C LEU A 39 -14.51 22.25 -10.42
N ALA A 40 -14.16 21.11 -9.82
CA ALA A 40 -13.04 20.28 -10.27
C ALA A 40 -13.33 18.79 -10.10
N LYS A 41 -12.68 17.97 -10.93
CA LYS A 41 -12.70 16.50 -10.78
C LYS A 41 -12.05 16.11 -9.45
N TRP A 42 -12.63 15.13 -8.76
CA TRP A 42 -12.12 14.66 -7.46
C TRP A 42 -10.65 14.21 -7.52
N SER A 43 -10.25 13.53 -8.59
CA SER A 43 -8.87 13.10 -8.82
C SER A 43 -7.87 14.25 -8.97
N VAL A 44 -8.31 15.46 -9.36
CA VAL A 44 -7.46 16.66 -9.41
C VAL A 44 -7.32 17.24 -8.01
N VAL A 45 -8.42 17.29 -7.25
CA VAL A 45 -8.42 17.77 -5.86
C VAL A 45 -7.51 16.92 -4.97
N CYS A 46 -7.45 15.61 -5.20
CA CYS A 46 -6.61 14.68 -4.44
C CYS A 46 -5.10 14.77 -4.76
N ARG A 47 -4.69 15.59 -5.72
CA ARG A 47 -3.26 15.79 -6.01
C ARG A 47 -2.59 16.61 -4.91
N PRO A 48 -1.27 16.49 -4.73
CA PRO A 48 -0.54 17.37 -3.83
C PRO A 48 -0.53 18.82 -4.38
N LYS A 49 -0.26 19.79 -3.48
CA LYS A 49 -0.43 21.24 -3.77
C LYS A 49 0.50 21.74 -4.88
N ASP A 50 1.72 21.22 -4.91
CA ASP A 50 2.72 21.42 -5.96
C ASP A 50 2.23 20.97 -7.35
N GLN A 51 1.25 20.06 -7.41
CA GLN A 51 0.64 19.58 -8.65
C GLN A 51 -0.76 20.17 -8.89
N GLY A 52 -1.10 21.28 -8.22
CA GLY A 52 -2.36 22.00 -8.39
C GLY A 52 -3.58 21.37 -7.69
N GLY A 53 -3.37 20.42 -6.77
CA GLY A 53 -4.43 19.86 -5.94
C GLY A 53 -4.51 20.48 -4.54
N LEU A 54 -5.35 19.90 -3.67
CA LEU A 54 -5.57 20.36 -2.30
C LEU A 54 -4.89 19.49 -1.24
N CYS A 55 -4.02 18.55 -1.66
CA CYS A 55 -3.36 17.57 -0.78
C CYS A 55 -4.35 16.67 -0.01
N ILE A 56 -5.55 16.45 -0.57
CA ILE A 56 -6.46 15.43 -0.05
C ILE A 56 -5.91 14.07 -0.45
N HIS A 57 -5.59 13.20 0.51
CA HIS A 57 -4.98 11.91 0.17
C HIS A 57 -5.88 11.04 -0.71
N ASP A 58 -5.33 10.59 -1.84
CA ASP A 58 -5.89 9.50 -2.63
C ASP A 58 -5.97 8.21 -1.77
N LEU A 59 -7.15 7.60 -1.71
CA LEU A 59 -7.39 6.43 -0.86
C LEU A 59 -6.69 5.18 -1.38
N GLU A 60 -6.58 5.01 -2.69
CA GLU A 60 -5.88 3.88 -3.28
C GLU A 60 -4.38 3.97 -2.96
N VAL A 61 -3.80 5.15 -3.13
CA VAL A 61 -2.40 5.42 -2.78
C VAL A 61 -2.19 5.21 -1.28
N LYS A 62 -3.08 5.74 -0.44
CA LYS A 62 -3.01 5.59 1.02
C LYS A 62 -3.12 4.13 1.45
N ASN A 63 -4.01 3.35 0.86
CA ASN A 63 -4.17 1.91 1.14
C ASN A 63 -2.89 1.13 0.79
N ARG A 64 -2.34 1.36 -0.41
CA ARG A 64 -1.08 0.73 -0.83
C ARG A 64 0.09 1.13 0.07
N ALA A 65 0.18 2.40 0.47
CA ALA A 65 1.23 2.86 1.37
C ALA A 65 1.14 2.20 2.76
N LEU A 66 -0.07 2.06 3.32
CA LEU A 66 -0.28 1.40 4.60
C LEU A 66 0.00 -0.10 4.55
N LEU A 67 -0.39 -0.78 3.47
CA LEU A 67 0.00 -2.18 3.22
C LEU A 67 1.51 -2.33 3.05
N GLY A 68 2.16 -1.38 2.37
CA GLY A 68 3.62 -1.31 2.25
C GLY A 68 4.31 -1.13 3.59
N LYS A 69 3.73 -0.34 4.51
CA LYS A 69 4.24 -0.21 5.88
C LYS A 69 4.27 -1.56 6.61
N TRP A 70 3.28 -2.43 6.39
CA TRP A 70 3.30 -3.77 6.98
C TRP A 70 4.40 -4.66 6.38
N LEU A 71 4.63 -4.58 5.06
CA LEU A 71 5.77 -5.28 4.43
C LEU A 71 7.11 -4.79 5.00
N PHE A 72 7.26 -3.49 5.20
CA PHE A 72 8.46 -2.92 5.81
C PHE A 72 8.69 -3.44 7.24
N LYS A 73 7.62 -3.50 8.05
CA LYS A 73 7.67 -4.07 9.40
C LYS A 73 8.03 -5.55 9.40
N LEU A 74 7.49 -6.32 8.46
CA LEU A 74 7.81 -7.75 8.31
C LEU A 74 9.31 -7.98 8.02
N LEU A 75 9.95 -7.04 7.31
CA LEU A 75 11.37 -7.11 6.93
C LEU A 75 12.29 -6.54 8.02
N THR A 76 11.85 -5.53 8.78
CA THR A 76 12.75 -4.74 9.63
C THR A 76 12.55 -4.97 11.14
N GLU A 77 11.33 -5.26 11.58
CA GLU A 77 10.98 -5.33 13.00
C GLU A 77 10.93 -6.79 13.49
N HIS A 78 11.55 -7.06 14.64
CA HIS A 78 11.37 -8.31 15.38
C HIS A 78 10.26 -8.11 16.42
N GLY A 79 9.14 -8.81 16.25
CA GLY A 79 7.97 -8.69 17.13
C GLY A 79 6.86 -9.66 16.75
N VAL A 80 5.60 -9.25 16.90
CA VAL A 80 4.42 -10.05 16.50
C VAL A 80 4.49 -10.47 15.02
N TRP A 81 5.16 -9.68 14.17
CA TRP A 81 5.42 -9.97 12.76
C TRP A 81 6.22 -11.25 12.52
N THR A 82 6.99 -11.70 13.51
CA THR A 82 7.75 -12.95 13.45
C THR A 82 6.82 -14.16 13.30
N LEU A 83 5.60 -14.10 13.85
CA LEU A 83 4.60 -15.16 13.67
C LEU A 83 4.12 -15.26 12.22
N LEU A 84 3.86 -14.10 11.58
CA LEU A 84 3.51 -14.03 10.17
C LEU A 84 4.66 -14.49 9.28
N ARG A 85 5.89 -14.10 9.63
CA ARG A 85 7.10 -14.56 8.95
C ARG A 85 7.25 -16.07 9.04
N ARG A 86 7.08 -16.67 10.23
CA ARG A 86 7.12 -18.13 10.40
C ARG A 86 6.00 -18.84 9.63
N LYS A 87 4.79 -18.30 9.64
CA LYS A 87 3.63 -18.90 8.97
C LYS A 87 3.74 -18.87 7.44
N TYR A 88 4.10 -17.72 6.87
CA TYR A 88 3.99 -17.49 5.42
C TYR A 88 5.34 -17.48 4.69
N VAL A 89 6.42 -17.04 5.35
CA VAL A 89 7.72 -16.80 4.72
C VAL A 89 8.70 -17.95 4.96
N GLY A 90 8.75 -18.47 6.19
CA GLY A 90 9.70 -19.50 6.59
C GLY A 90 11.15 -19.03 6.46
N SER A 91 11.99 -19.85 5.82
CA SER A 91 13.41 -19.56 5.53
C SER A 91 13.63 -18.81 4.20
N LYS A 92 12.57 -18.50 3.45
CA LYS A 92 12.69 -17.85 2.13
C LYS A 92 12.79 -16.33 2.27
N ALA A 93 13.29 -15.68 1.23
CA ALA A 93 13.16 -14.23 1.11
C ALA A 93 11.69 -13.85 0.82
N VAL A 94 11.22 -12.72 1.38
CA VAL A 94 9.85 -12.23 1.17
C VAL A 94 9.53 -12.03 -0.33
N SER A 95 10.55 -11.70 -1.14
CA SER A 95 10.43 -11.56 -2.59
C SER A 95 9.94 -12.85 -3.27
N GLN A 96 10.27 -14.04 -2.73
CA GLN A 96 9.93 -15.35 -3.29
C GLN A 96 8.56 -15.89 -2.85
N VAL A 97 7.90 -15.24 -1.90
CA VAL A 97 6.62 -15.73 -1.36
C VAL A 97 5.47 -15.19 -2.21
N TYR A 98 4.47 -16.03 -2.46
CA TYR A 98 3.26 -15.65 -3.18
C TYR A 98 2.05 -16.06 -2.38
N TRP A 99 0.92 -15.42 -2.68
CA TRP A 99 -0.36 -15.80 -2.10
C TRP A 99 -0.82 -17.16 -2.64
N LYS A 100 -1.38 -17.99 -1.77
CA LYS A 100 -1.98 -19.29 -2.11
C LYS A 100 -3.46 -19.32 -1.71
N PRO A 101 -4.30 -20.10 -2.41
CA PRO A 101 -5.68 -20.35 -1.98
C PRO A 101 -5.69 -20.89 -0.54
N GLY A 102 -6.48 -20.26 0.35
CA GLY A 102 -6.52 -20.57 1.78
C GLY A 102 -5.70 -19.62 2.67
N ASP A 103 -4.83 -18.79 2.10
CA ASP A 103 -4.15 -17.73 2.85
C ASP A 103 -5.11 -16.61 3.25
N SER A 104 -4.80 -15.91 4.35
CA SER A 104 -5.65 -14.83 4.84
C SER A 104 -5.75 -13.65 3.87
N HIS A 105 -6.90 -12.95 3.86
CA HIS A 105 -7.09 -11.75 3.05
C HIS A 105 -6.04 -10.66 3.33
N PHE A 106 -5.55 -10.57 4.56
CA PHE A 106 -4.43 -9.70 4.92
C PHE A 106 -3.17 -10.07 4.11
N TRP A 107 -2.80 -11.35 4.07
CA TRP A 107 -1.64 -11.82 3.32
C TRP A 107 -1.81 -11.58 1.81
N ALA A 108 -3.01 -11.80 1.28
CA ALA A 108 -3.34 -11.50 -0.11
C ALA A 108 -3.07 -10.02 -0.44
N GLY A 109 -3.50 -9.09 0.41
CA GLY A 109 -3.27 -7.66 0.24
C GLY A 109 -1.78 -7.26 0.29
N LEU A 110 -1.00 -7.89 1.17
CA LEU A 110 0.45 -7.71 1.21
C LEU A 110 1.12 -8.20 -0.08
N MET A 111 0.75 -9.38 -0.57
CA MET A 111 1.32 -9.95 -1.78
C MET A 111 0.97 -9.12 -3.03
N ALA A 112 -0.23 -8.55 -3.09
CA ALA A 112 -0.61 -7.62 -4.15
C ALA A 112 0.22 -6.32 -4.12
N THR A 113 0.53 -5.82 -2.92
CA THR A 113 1.33 -4.59 -2.73
C THR A 113 2.84 -4.84 -2.90
N LYS A 114 3.29 -6.08 -2.72
CA LYS A 114 4.69 -6.50 -2.80
C LYS A 114 5.41 -5.94 -4.02
N LYS A 115 4.83 -6.10 -5.23
CA LYS A 115 5.48 -5.66 -6.47
C LYS A 115 5.77 -4.15 -6.48
N ILE A 116 4.83 -3.35 -5.97
CA ILE A 116 4.99 -1.89 -5.89
C ILE A 116 6.03 -1.54 -4.83
N PHE A 117 5.98 -2.21 -3.68
CA PHE A 117 6.92 -1.99 -2.58
C PHE A 117 8.38 -2.23 -3.02
N PHE A 118 8.68 -3.38 -3.62
CA PHE A 118 10.04 -3.71 -4.09
C PHE A 118 10.50 -2.85 -5.28
N ARG A 119 9.58 -2.23 -6.04
CA ARG A 119 9.95 -1.31 -7.13
C ARG A 119 10.58 -0.01 -6.59
N TYR A 120 10.09 0.47 -5.44
CA TYR A 120 10.51 1.73 -4.82
C TYR A 120 11.40 1.53 -3.58
N GLY A 121 11.56 0.30 -3.10
CA GLY A 121 12.46 -0.06 -2.02
C GLY A 121 13.85 -0.45 -2.50
N SER A 122 14.85 -0.23 -1.66
CA SER A 122 16.22 -0.72 -1.82
C SER A 122 16.66 -1.44 -0.54
N PHE A 123 17.47 -2.47 -0.69
CA PHE A 123 18.02 -3.23 0.44
C PHE A 123 19.42 -2.73 0.79
N SER A 124 19.70 -2.61 2.09
CA SER A 124 21.07 -2.42 2.58
C SER A 124 21.67 -3.79 2.86
N ILE A 125 22.84 -4.08 2.27
CA ILE A 125 23.53 -5.35 2.48
C ILE A 125 24.01 -5.42 3.92
N LYS A 126 23.58 -6.46 4.62
CA LYS A 126 24.18 -6.89 5.89
C LYS A 126 24.80 -8.27 5.71
N ASP A 127 24.04 -9.32 5.99
CA ASP A 127 24.52 -10.71 6.03
C ASP A 127 24.11 -11.55 4.80
N GLY A 128 23.53 -10.93 3.77
CA GLY A 128 23.14 -11.58 2.51
C GLY A 128 22.03 -12.64 2.59
N SER A 129 21.66 -13.09 3.79
CA SER A 129 20.67 -14.16 4.02
C SER A 129 19.23 -13.78 3.62
N GLU A 130 18.92 -12.50 3.57
CA GLU A 130 17.58 -11.97 3.25
C GLU A 130 17.49 -11.29 1.88
N ILE A 131 18.61 -11.18 1.14
CA ILE A 131 18.74 -10.36 -0.06
C ILE A 131 19.22 -11.21 -1.24
N ARG A 132 18.57 -11.08 -2.39
CA ARG A 132 19.01 -11.76 -3.62
C ARG A 132 19.94 -10.85 -4.42
N PHE A 133 21.19 -11.27 -4.54
CA PHE A 133 22.24 -10.52 -5.24
C PHE A 133 21.84 -10.07 -6.66
N TRP A 134 21.13 -10.91 -7.43
CA TRP A 134 20.79 -10.60 -8.83
C TRP A 134 19.42 -9.93 -9.03
N GLU A 135 18.48 -10.11 -8.09
CA GLU A 135 17.08 -9.71 -8.29
C GLU A 135 16.63 -8.55 -7.42
N ASP A 136 17.31 -8.31 -6.30
CA ASP A 136 16.98 -7.20 -5.40
C ASP A 136 17.88 -5.99 -5.69
N LYS A 137 17.33 -4.79 -5.57
CA LYS A 137 18.10 -3.55 -5.71
C LYS A 137 18.87 -3.29 -4.42
N TRP A 138 20.17 -3.53 -4.45
CA TRP A 138 21.08 -3.26 -3.32
C TRP A 138 22.22 -2.29 -3.66
N LEU A 139 22.49 -2.05 -4.95
CA LEU A 139 23.43 -1.03 -5.44
C LEU A 139 22.75 -0.14 -6.49
N GLY A 140 22.54 1.14 -6.18
CA GLY A 140 21.91 2.09 -7.11
C GLY A 140 20.43 1.79 -7.41
N ASN A 141 19.99 2.11 -8.64
CA ASN A 141 18.56 2.08 -9.03
C ASN A 141 18.15 0.86 -9.88
N ALA A 142 19.09 -0.03 -10.19
CA ALA A 142 18.86 -1.19 -11.05
C ALA A 142 19.25 -2.50 -10.34
N THR A 143 18.60 -3.59 -10.75
CA THR A 143 19.05 -4.95 -10.44
C THR A 143 20.28 -5.27 -11.29
N LEU A 144 21.16 -6.16 -10.85
CA LEU A 144 22.38 -6.55 -11.60
C LEU A 144 22.09 -7.53 -12.76
N ARG A 145 20.87 -7.52 -13.28
CA ARG A 145 20.41 -8.37 -14.37
C ARG A 145 19.92 -7.52 -15.53
#